data_AF-A0AAX2R9I9-F1
#
_entry.id   AF-A0AAX2R9I9-F1
#
_cell.length_a   1.000
_cell.length_b   1.000
_cell.length_c   1.000
_cell.angle_alpha   90.00
_cell.angle_beta   90.00
_cell.angle_gamma   90.00
#
_symmetry.space_group_name_H-M   'P 1'
#
loop_
_entity.id
_entity.type
_entity.pdbx_description
1 polymer ?
#
loop_
_entity_poly.entity_id
_entity_poly.type
_entity_poly.pdbx_seq_one_letter_code
_entity_poly.pdbx_strand_id
1 'polypeptide(L)' 'MKIFVAVKRVVDANVKVGVKSDNTGVDIANVKMSMNPFDEIAVEEAVRLKEAGVATEVIA' A
#
# COMPACT_ATOMS: atom_id res chain seq x y z
N MET A 1 15.26 -17.55 -2.81
CA MET A 1 14.51 -16.73 -3.80
C MET A 1 14.50 -15.27 -3.33
N LYS A 2 14.51 -14.29 -4.25
CA LYS A 2 14.32 -12.88 -3.90
C LYS A 2 12.91 -12.45 -4.30
N ILE A 3 12.19 -11.75 -3.40
CA ILE A 3 10.83 -11.27 -3.63
C ILE A 3 10.85 -9.75 -3.72
N PHE A 4 10.18 -9.21 -4.74
CA PHE A 4 9.90 -7.78 -4.87
C PHE A 4 8.39 -7.57 -4.73
N VAL A 5 7.97 -6.74 -3.77
CA VAL A 5 6.58 -6.42 -3.51
C VAL A 5 6.34 -4.96 -3.87
N ALA A 6 5.52 -4.69 -4.88
CA ALA A 6 5.17 -3.31 -5.20
C ALA A 6 4.14 -2.79 -4.20
N VAL A 7 4.44 -1.67 -3.55
CA VAL A 7 3.51 -1.01 -2.62
C VAL A 7 3.10 0.37 -3.14
N LYS A 8 1.86 0.77 -2.82
CA LYS A 8 1.29 2.04 -3.22
C LYS A 8 0.78 2.81 -2.01
N ARG A 9 1.20 4.06 -1.91
CA ARG A 9 0.63 5.04 -0.98
C ARG A 9 -0.68 5.58 -1.54
N VAL A 10 -1.77 5.45 -0.78
CA VAL A 10 -3.12 5.87 -1.17
C VAL A 10 -3.80 6.65 -0.02
N VAL A 11 -4.96 7.24 -0.29
CA VAL A 11 -5.82 7.79 0.77
C VAL A 11 -6.27 6.66 1.68
N ASP A 12 -6.22 6.87 2.99
CA ASP A 12 -6.63 5.87 3.98
C ASP A 12 -8.06 5.38 3.69
N ALA A 13 -8.27 4.07 3.75
CA ALA A 13 -9.54 3.45 3.37
C ALA A 13 -10.74 3.91 4.23
N ASN A 14 -10.48 4.48 5.41
CA ASN A 14 -11.52 5.02 6.29
C ASN A 14 -11.82 6.51 6.02
N VAL A 15 -11.05 7.17 5.16
CA VAL A 15 -11.29 8.57 4.81
C VAL A 15 -12.30 8.65 3.66
N LYS A 16 -13.38 9.40 3.89
CA LYS A 16 -14.31 9.78 2.82
C LYS A 16 -13.66 10.85 1.95
N VAL A 17 -13.43 10.54 0.69
CA VAL A 17 -12.85 11.46 -0.29
C VAL A 17 -13.84 12.56 -0.72
N GLY A 18 -13.32 13.78 -0.89
CA GLY A 18 -14.02 14.90 -1.51
C GLY A 18 -13.55 15.13 -2.95
N VAL A 19 -14.37 15.79 -3.76
CA VAL A 19 -14.02 16.19 -5.14
C VAL A 19 -13.61 17.66 -5.13
N LYS A 20 -12.57 18.01 -5.90
CA LYS A 20 -12.16 19.41 -6.08
C LYS A 20 -13.28 20.22 -6.76
N SER A 21 -13.37 21.51 -6.46
CA SER A 21 -14.40 22.41 -7.02
C SER A 21 -14.31 22.58 -8.55
N ASP A 22 -13.14 22.34 -9.13
CA ASP A 22 -12.88 22.37 -10.57
C ASP A 22 -13.17 21.04 -11.28
N ASN A 23 -13.63 20.01 -10.56
CA ASN A 23 -13.89 18.65 -11.04
C ASN A 23 -12.68 17.93 -11.66
N THR A 24 -11.44 18.37 -11.41
CA THR A 24 -10.27 17.70 -12.01
C THR A 24 -9.78 16.48 -11.23
N GLY A 25 -10.40 16.16 -10.09
CA GLY A 25 -10.05 14.98 -9.29
C GLY A 25 -10.43 15.06 -7.81
N VAL A 26 -9.80 14.21 -7.02
CA VAL A 26 -10.00 14.09 -5.57
C VAL A 26 -9.18 15.14 -4.82
N ASP A 27 -9.75 15.76 -3.79
CA ASP A 27 -9.00 16.61 -2.86
C ASP A 27 -8.27 15.73 -1.83
N ILE A 28 -6.94 15.78 -1.87
CA ILE A 28 -6.04 14.99 -1.00
C ILE A 28 -5.13 15.87 -0.13
N ALA A 29 -5.33 17.19 -0.10
CA ALA A 29 -4.36 18.10 0.52
C ALA A 29 -4.20 17.88 2.04
N ASN A 30 -5.28 17.52 2.73
CA ASN A 30 -5.32 17.37 4.19
C ASN A 30 -5.95 16.04 4.63
N VAL A 31 -5.82 14.99 3.81
CA VAL A 31 -6.33 13.65 4.13
C VAL A 31 -5.21 12.75 4.65
N LYS A 32 -5.58 11.83 5.54
CA LYS A 32 -4.66 10.76 5.96
C LYS A 32 -4.36 9.86 4.77
N MET A 33 -3.08 9.56 4.58
CA MET A 33 -2.60 8.63 3.56
C MET A 33 -2.02 7.40 4.25
N SER A 34 -2.18 6.22 3.64
CA SER A 34 -1.69 4.94 4.15
C SER A 34 -1.14 4.08 3.02
N MET A 35 -0.55 2.93 3.39
CA MET A 35 -0.34 1.86 2.43
C MET A 35 -1.71 1.37 1.93
N ASN A 36 -1.77 0.93 0.68
CA ASN A 36 -2.96 0.27 0.18
C ASN A 36 -3.20 -1.02 0.98
N PRO A 37 -4.44 -1.30 1.45
CA PRO A 37 -4.70 -2.47 2.28
C PRO A 37 -4.31 -3.81 1.64
N PHE A 38 -4.35 -3.92 0.31
CA PHE A 38 -3.92 -5.13 -0.39
C PHE A 38 -2.40 -5.29 -0.39
N ASP A 39 -1.68 -4.18 -0.44
CA ASP A 39 -0.23 -4.18 -0.44
C ASP A 39 0.30 -4.58 0.96
N GLU A 40 -0.41 -4.23 2.04
CA GLU A 40 -0.09 -4.71 3.39
C GLU A 40 -0.13 -6.24 3.47
N ILE A 41 -1.12 -6.86 2.84
CA ILE A 41 -1.25 -8.33 2.78
C ILE A 41 -0.11 -8.93 1.94
N ALA A 42 0.25 -8.29 0.82
CA ALA A 42 1.34 -8.74 -0.03
C ALA A 42 2.70 -8.70 0.69
N VAL A 43 2.95 -7.64 1.48
CA VAL A 43 4.14 -7.52 2.31
C VAL A 43 4.16 -8.60 3.40
N GLU A 44 3.05 -8.81 4.10
CA GLU A 44 2.91 -9.84 5.14
C GLU A 44 3.25 -11.24 4.60
N GLU A 45 2.68 -11.63 3.46
CA GLU A 45 2.96 -12.95 2.89
C GLU A 45 4.42 -13.09 2.42
N ALA A 46 5.01 -12.04 1.85
CA ALA A 46 6.42 -12.05 1.48
C ALA A 46 7.34 -12.23 2.71
N VAL A 47 6.99 -11.61 3.84
CA VAL A 47 7.69 -11.81 5.12
C VAL A 47 7.54 -13.25 5.60
N ARG A 48 6.33 -13.83 5.57
CA ARG A 48 6.09 -15.24 5.95
C ARG A 48 6.92 -16.21 5.12
N LEU A 49 7.00 -16.02 3.80
CA LEU A 49 7.83 -16.84 2.92
C LEU A 49 9.33 -16.74 3.27
N LYS A 50 9.79 -15.57 3.73
CA LYS A 50 11.16 -15.40 4.22
C LYS A 50 11.39 -16.12 5.55
N GLU A 51 10.45 -16.01 6.49
CA GLU A 51 10.51 -16.70 7.78
C GLU A 51 10.47 -18.23 7.63
N ALA A 52 9.72 -18.74 6.64
CA ALA A 52 9.68 -20.15 6.27
C ALA A 52 10.95 -20.63 5.52
N GLY A 53 11.92 -19.76 5.26
CA GLY A 53 13.17 -20.09 4.55
C GLY A 53 13.02 -20.27 3.04
N VAL A 54 11.85 -19.95 2.46
CA VAL A 54 11.60 -20.04 1.01
C VAL A 54 12.23 -18.84 0.28
N ALA A 55 12.12 -17.66 0.88
CA ALA A 55 12.77 -16.44 0.41
C ALA A 55 14.00 -16.10 1.26
N THR A 56 15.02 -15.54 0.61
CA THR A 56 16.25 -15.08 1.26
C THR A 56 16.27 -13.56 1.43
N GLU A 57 15.47 -12.84 0.64
CA GLU A 57 15.40 -11.38 0.62
C GLU A 57 14.01 -10.92 0.16
N VAL A 58 13.52 -9.84 0.77
CA VAL A 58 12.27 -9.15 0.42
C VAL A 58 12.59 -7.67 0.27
N ILE A 59 12.18 -7.08 -0.84
CA ILE A 59 12.26 -5.64 -1.12
C ILE A 59 10.81 -5.17 -1.34
N ALA A 60 10.40 -4.11 -0.63
CA ALA A 60 9.07 -3.52 -0.70
C ALA A 60 9.15 -2.00 -0.88
#